data_AF-A0A9W8IB44-F1
#
_entry.id   AF-A0A9W8IB44-F1
#
_cell.length_a   1.000
_cell.length_b   1.000
_cell.length_c   1.000
_cell.angle_alpha   90.00
_cell.angle_beta   90.00
_cell.angle_gamma   90.00
#
_symmetry.space_group_name_H-M   'P 1'
#
loop_
_entity.id
_entity.type
_entity.pdbx_description
1 polymer ?
#
loop_
_entity_poly.entity_id
_entity_poly.type
_entity_poly.pdbx_seq_one_letter_code
_entity_poly.pdbx_strand_id
1 'polypeptide(L)'
;MADFGFDWDNSTEENEQIDNISSTAETSSTVVAGVVVHRVAASDRQANMNGTTENELIEPMIEDKAKALEVKTLESKEENLSALEIFCQRSMSVYIFQRVWAAKEIGQLLNSETREIAMGVLVPIGMQLAEDNELFVRETMAQDLLPLLHYYFKNKQYVEEINAAAACASRNSNEDSRPSSISSEAPSSASKTETDEVATKCVVVPAVQAPTNEDFSAWLHRVLLAPHPSVSLPAQRATVALGKQLAFDVYHTEIVHGVILGLVRNPVHEQLLTQQKRSKEMVIKSRESGSPPRPASRDDSSSRSSSSSLLSSGFATLFGRKSWQSDSAESRNSDELDMDALVSESNPETQSSQGAAPSGFFLSPADEAARLEQTRRKLLMLHMIHLVAAEFGAEMRPAVFVPVVERAAKDRTFEVRRDAAAVLGSLAKAVSNDLAMDVLFASFLQLTQDAVWQVRQSAARHALPGLALVLAARSSRPPSTSSYVADYER
;
A
#
# COMPACT_ATOMS: atom_id res chain seq x y z
N MET A 1 29.74 -19.65 41.41
CA MET A 1 28.66 -20.46 41.98
C MET A 1 27.33 -19.97 41.40
N ALA A 2 27.03 -20.47 40.21
CA ALA A 2 25.75 -20.48 39.49
C ALA A 2 26.12 -21.11 38.14
N ASP A 3 26.04 -22.43 38.15
CA ASP A 3 26.48 -23.38 37.15
C ASP A 3 25.28 -23.66 36.23
N PHE A 4 25.42 -23.43 34.92
CA PHE A 4 24.42 -23.81 33.92
C PHE A 4 25.13 -24.60 32.83
N GLY A 5 25.36 -25.87 33.15
CA GLY A 5 25.76 -26.89 32.20
C GLY A 5 24.60 -27.24 31.26
N PHE A 6 24.89 -27.21 29.98
CA PHE A 6 24.10 -27.88 28.95
C PHE A 6 25.04 -28.89 28.28
N ASP A 7 24.97 -30.13 28.75
CA ASP A 7 25.59 -31.29 28.11
C ASP A 7 24.84 -31.61 26.82
N TRP A 8 25.55 -31.56 25.70
CA TRP A 8 25.17 -32.32 24.52
C TRP A 8 25.96 -33.62 24.57
N ASP A 9 25.31 -34.67 25.05
CA ASP A 9 25.88 -36.01 25.01
C ASP A 9 25.78 -36.58 23.60
N ASN A 10 26.86 -37.26 23.24
CA ASN A 10 27.26 -37.69 21.91
C ASN A 10 27.10 -39.21 21.88
N SER A 11 26.10 -39.72 21.16
CA SER A 11 25.96 -41.17 20.94
C SER A 11 26.08 -41.49 19.46
N THR A 12 27.30 -41.79 19.05
CA THR A 12 27.67 -42.68 17.95
C THR A 12 27.39 -44.14 18.32
N GLU A 13 26.88 -44.92 17.36
CA GLU A 13 27.35 -46.27 16.92
C GLU A 13 26.24 -46.94 16.06
N GLU A 14 26.53 -47.18 14.77
CA GLU A 14 26.71 -48.51 14.12
C GLU A 14 25.36 -49.18 13.74
N ASN A 15 25.14 -49.86 12.61
CA ASN A 15 26.01 -50.51 11.63
C ASN A 15 25.21 -50.88 10.35
N GLU A 16 25.95 -51.18 9.27
CA GLU A 16 25.65 -52.09 8.13
C GLU A 16 24.44 -51.83 7.19
N GLN A 17 24.69 -51.65 5.89
CA GLN A 17 24.82 -52.76 4.92
C GLN A 17 24.92 -52.19 3.48
N ILE A 18 26.05 -52.42 2.83
CA ILE A 18 26.34 -52.04 1.43
C ILE A 18 26.14 -53.29 0.58
N ASP A 19 25.29 -53.22 -0.43
CA ASP A 19 25.32 -54.17 -1.55
C ASP A 19 25.49 -53.48 -2.91
N ASN A 20 26.49 -54.01 -3.61
CA ASN A 20 26.95 -53.83 -4.97
C ASN A 20 25.87 -53.64 -6.05
N ILE A 21 26.07 -52.65 -6.94
CA ILE A 21 25.86 -52.84 -8.40
C ILE A 21 26.99 -52.13 -9.17
N SER A 22 27.59 -52.89 -10.10
CA SER A 22 28.76 -52.54 -10.92
C SER A 22 28.44 -51.64 -12.13
N SER A 23 29.40 -50.78 -12.45
CA SER A 23 29.96 -50.32 -13.75
C SER A 23 29.09 -50.40 -15.02
N THR A 24 29.01 -49.36 -15.85
CA THR A 24 30.03 -48.78 -16.77
C THR A 24 29.44 -47.44 -17.29
N ALA A 25 30.12 -46.39 -17.76
CA ALA A 25 31.38 -46.23 -18.46
C ALA A 25 31.91 -44.78 -18.29
N GLU A 26 33.17 -44.62 -18.66
CA GLU A 26 34.05 -43.48 -18.52
C GLU A 26 33.66 -42.26 -19.37
N THR A 27 33.87 -41.05 -18.84
CA THR A 27 34.56 -39.95 -19.56
C THR A 27 34.93 -38.85 -18.57
N SER A 28 36.22 -38.50 -18.58
CA SER A 28 36.87 -37.58 -17.66
C SER A 28 36.50 -36.11 -17.91
N SER A 29 36.13 -35.37 -16.86
CA SER A 29 36.36 -33.93 -16.77
C SER A 29 36.34 -33.47 -15.30
N THR A 30 37.52 -33.05 -14.85
CA THR A 30 37.89 -32.16 -13.75
C THR A 30 36.77 -31.67 -12.80
N VAL A 31 36.74 -32.23 -11.58
CA VAL A 31 35.85 -31.81 -10.49
C VAL A 31 36.64 -30.95 -9.50
N VAL A 32 36.20 -29.70 -9.34
CA VAL A 32 36.53 -28.83 -8.20
C VAL A 32 35.55 -29.14 -7.08
N ALA A 33 36.08 -29.24 -5.86
CA ALA A 33 35.40 -29.68 -4.64
C ALA A 33 34.09 -28.94 -4.35
N GLY A 34 33.05 -29.73 -4.04
CA GLY A 34 31.68 -29.29 -3.86
C GLY A 34 31.39 -28.74 -2.47
N VAL A 35 30.72 -27.60 -2.46
CA VAL A 35 29.74 -27.22 -1.43
C VAL A 35 28.39 -27.59 -2.01
N VAL A 36 27.72 -28.58 -1.42
CA VAL A 36 26.33 -28.92 -1.73
C VAL A 36 25.46 -27.80 -1.17
N VAL A 37 25.29 -26.74 -1.95
CA VAL A 37 24.16 -25.84 -1.79
C VAL A 37 22.96 -26.60 -2.33
N HIS A 38 22.04 -27.02 -1.46
CA HIS A 38 20.68 -27.33 -1.87
C HIS A 38 20.10 -26.03 -2.46
N ARG A 39 20.33 -25.84 -3.76
CA ARG A 39 19.59 -24.91 -4.58
C ARG A 39 18.22 -25.53 -4.67
N VAL A 40 17.34 -25.15 -3.73
CA VAL A 40 15.90 -25.30 -3.90
C VAL A 40 15.63 -24.60 -5.22
N ALA A 41 15.45 -25.38 -6.28
CA ALA A 41 14.85 -24.88 -7.50
C ALA A 41 13.56 -24.24 -7.02
N ALA A 42 13.48 -22.91 -7.14
CA ALA A 42 12.21 -22.21 -7.17
C ALA A 42 11.50 -22.82 -8.37
N SER A 43 10.80 -23.92 -8.10
CA SER A 43 9.80 -24.46 -8.99
C SER A 43 8.86 -23.30 -9.21
N ASP A 44 8.80 -22.83 -10.45
CA ASP A 44 7.73 -22.01 -11.00
C ASP A 44 6.40 -22.76 -10.84
N ARG A 45 5.97 -22.94 -9.60
CA ARG A 45 4.57 -23.05 -9.23
C ARG A 45 4.04 -21.62 -9.28
N GLN A 46 3.98 -21.05 -10.48
CA GLN A 46 2.78 -20.31 -10.83
C GLN A 46 1.66 -21.34 -10.71
N ALA A 47 1.07 -21.38 -9.52
CA ALA A 47 -0.16 -22.08 -9.28
C ALA A 47 -1.11 -21.61 -10.38
N ASN A 48 -1.52 -22.57 -11.20
CA ASN A 48 -2.62 -22.47 -12.13
C ASN A 48 -3.91 -22.27 -11.31
N MET A 49 -4.01 -21.13 -10.62
CA MET A 49 -5.16 -20.64 -9.86
C MET A 49 -6.18 -19.96 -10.78
N ASN A 50 -5.93 -19.96 -12.09
CA ASN A 50 -6.92 -19.61 -13.12
C ASN A 50 -7.94 -20.75 -13.35
N GLY A 51 -7.97 -21.77 -12.48
CA GLY A 51 -8.84 -22.93 -12.55
C GLY A 51 -10.19 -22.77 -11.87
N THR A 52 -10.45 -21.68 -11.16
CA THR A 52 -11.83 -21.25 -10.87
C THR A 52 -12.40 -20.78 -12.20
N THR A 53 -13.14 -21.67 -12.84
CA THR A 53 -13.80 -21.43 -14.12
C THR A 53 -14.51 -20.08 -14.04
N GLU A 54 -14.18 -19.16 -14.95
CA GLU A 54 -14.88 -17.87 -15.05
C GLU A 54 -16.40 -18.05 -15.16
N ASN A 55 -16.81 -19.25 -15.59
CA ASN A 55 -18.20 -19.70 -15.63
C ASN A 55 -18.82 -19.93 -14.25
N GLU A 56 -18.11 -20.36 -13.21
CA GLU A 56 -18.73 -20.69 -11.91
C GLU A 56 -19.31 -19.48 -11.18
N LEU A 57 -18.78 -18.28 -11.42
CA LEU A 57 -19.34 -17.05 -10.82
C LEU A 57 -20.45 -16.43 -11.67
N ILE A 58 -20.42 -16.64 -12.99
CA ILE A 58 -21.34 -16.02 -13.94
C ILE A 58 -22.56 -16.93 -14.19
N GLU A 59 -22.38 -18.26 -14.25
CA GLU A 59 -23.46 -19.23 -14.49
C GLU A 59 -24.63 -19.12 -13.51
N PRO A 60 -24.44 -19.02 -12.17
CA PRO A 60 -25.58 -18.93 -11.25
C PRO A 60 -26.36 -17.62 -11.39
N MET A 61 -25.79 -16.59 -12.02
CA MET A 61 -26.54 -15.36 -12.33
C MET A 61 -27.35 -15.45 -13.63
N ILE A 62 -26.99 -16.35 -14.55
CA ILE A 62 -27.67 -16.56 -15.84
C ILE A 62 -28.89 -17.50 -15.71
N GLU A 63 -28.97 -18.30 -14.65
CA GLU A 63 -30.11 -19.21 -14.44
C GLU A 63 -31.47 -18.50 -14.33
N ASP A 64 -31.47 -17.23 -13.95
CA ASP A 64 -32.66 -16.39 -13.99
C ASP A 64 -32.95 -15.96 -15.44
N LYS A 65 -33.96 -16.59 -16.05
CA LYS A 65 -34.43 -16.27 -17.41
C LYS A 65 -34.69 -14.78 -17.64
N ALA A 66 -35.10 -14.04 -16.60
CA ALA A 66 -35.31 -12.60 -16.73
C ALA A 66 -33.98 -11.85 -16.93
N LYS A 67 -32.94 -12.20 -16.16
CA LYS A 67 -31.59 -11.64 -16.30
C LYS A 67 -30.95 -12.04 -17.63
N ALA A 68 -31.15 -13.27 -18.09
CA ALA A 68 -30.65 -13.72 -19.38
C ALA A 68 -31.24 -12.92 -20.57
N LEU A 69 -32.55 -12.60 -20.52
CA LEU A 69 -33.18 -11.73 -21.54
C LEU A 69 -32.63 -10.31 -21.51
N GLU A 70 -32.32 -9.80 -20.31
CA GLU A 70 -31.71 -8.49 -20.15
C GLU A 70 -30.27 -8.43 -20.68
N VAL A 71 -29.46 -9.44 -20.37
CA VAL A 71 -28.11 -9.61 -20.94
C VAL A 71 -28.17 -9.58 -22.47
N LYS A 72 -29.07 -10.37 -23.06
CA LYS A 72 -29.24 -10.41 -24.53
C LYS A 72 -29.69 -9.08 -25.12
N THR A 73 -30.53 -8.35 -24.38
CA THR A 73 -30.97 -7.00 -24.78
C THR A 73 -29.79 -6.01 -24.74
N LEU A 74 -28.89 -6.16 -23.78
CA LEU A 74 -27.68 -5.34 -23.68
C LEU A 74 -26.71 -5.67 -24.80
N GLU A 75 -26.45 -6.94 -25.09
CA GLU A 75 -25.60 -7.39 -26.20
C GLU A 75 -26.07 -6.83 -27.56
N SER A 76 -27.39 -6.82 -27.80
CA SER A 76 -27.95 -6.26 -29.04
C SER A 76 -27.69 -4.76 -29.23
N LYS A 77 -27.51 -4.01 -28.12
CA LYS A 77 -27.18 -2.58 -28.16
C LYS A 77 -25.68 -2.35 -28.40
N GLU A 78 -24.84 -3.32 -28.07
CA GLU A 78 -23.38 -3.24 -28.19
C GLU A 78 -22.90 -3.40 -29.65
N GLU A 79 -23.71 -3.98 -30.55
CA GLU A 79 -23.33 -4.22 -31.97
C GLU A 79 -22.94 -2.96 -32.75
N ASN A 80 -23.38 -1.78 -32.31
CA ASN A 80 -23.11 -0.50 -32.97
C ASN A 80 -22.16 0.41 -32.19
N LEU A 81 -21.58 -0.08 -31.09
CA LEU A 81 -20.72 0.70 -30.20
C LEU A 81 -19.26 0.29 -30.39
N SER A 82 -18.36 1.27 -30.25
CA SER A 82 -16.93 1.01 -30.15
C SER A 82 -16.59 0.26 -28.85
N ALA A 83 -15.44 -0.42 -28.81
CA ALA A 83 -14.98 -1.13 -27.62
C ALA A 83 -14.90 -0.22 -26.39
N LEU A 84 -14.46 1.03 -26.58
CA LEU A 84 -14.41 2.05 -25.53
C LEU A 84 -15.81 2.42 -25.00
N GLU A 85 -16.79 2.61 -25.87
CA GLU A 85 -18.17 2.93 -25.49
C GLU A 85 -18.82 1.77 -24.73
N ILE A 86 -18.61 0.54 -25.22
CA ILE A 86 -19.07 -0.69 -24.57
C ILE A 86 -18.48 -0.76 -23.16
N PHE A 87 -17.17 -0.56 -23.01
CA PHE A 87 -16.50 -0.55 -21.71
C PHE A 87 -17.06 0.51 -20.76
N CYS A 88 -17.22 1.75 -21.23
CA CYS A 88 -17.77 2.84 -20.43
C CYS A 88 -19.19 2.50 -19.95
N GLN A 89 -20.04 2.00 -20.86
CA GLN A 89 -21.40 1.59 -20.51
C GLN A 89 -21.41 0.45 -19.48
N ARG A 90 -20.55 -0.56 -19.63
CA ARG A 90 -20.43 -1.69 -18.70
C ARG A 90 -19.95 -1.24 -17.32
N SER A 91 -18.96 -0.36 -17.26
CA SER A 91 -18.40 0.16 -15.99
C SER A 91 -19.40 0.96 -15.16
N MET A 92 -20.36 1.62 -15.81
CA MET A 92 -21.42 2.39 -15.17
C MET A 92 -22.71 1.58 -14.96
N SER A 93 -22.73 0.31 -15.36
CA SER A 93 -23.92 -0.51 -15.28
C SER A 93 -24.33 -0.78 -13.84
N VAL A 94 -25.64 -0.94 -13.61
CA VAL A 94 -26.19 -1.42 -12.33
C VAL A 94 -25.80 -2.89 -12.09
N TYR A 95 -25.52 -3.64 -13.16
CA TYR A 95 -25.21 -5.06 -13.11
C TYR A 95 -23.76 -5.34 -12.72
N ILE A 96 -23.59 -6.11 -11.65
CA ILE A 96 -22.29 -6.50 -11.10
C ILE A 96 -21.43 -7.20 -12.16
N PHE A 97 -21.98 -8.16 -12.90
CA PHE A 97 -21.23 -8.92 -13.90
C PHE A 97 -20.66 -8.04 -15.03
N GLN A 98 -21.36 -6.97 -15.44
CA GLN A 98 -20.85 -6.04 -16.44
C GLN A 98 -19.68 -5.21 -15.90
N ARG A 99 -19.74 -4.78 -14.64
CA ARG A 99 -18.63 -4.07 -13.99
C ARG A 99 -17.43 -4.98 -13.73
N VAL A 100 -17.66 -6.25 -13.38
CA VAL A 100 -16.61 -7.29 -13.29
C VAL A 100 -15.96 -7.50 -14.65
N TRP A 101 -16.74 -7.59 -15.73
CA TRP A 101 -16.19 -7.73 -17.07
C TRP A 101 -15.38 -6.50 -17.48
N ALA A 102 -15.89 -5.29 -17.21
CA ALA A 102 -15.11 -4.06 -17.41
C ALA A 102 -13.78 -4.10 -16.64
N ALA A 103 -13.77 -4.52 -15.38
CA ALA A 103 -12.55 -4.64 -14.59
C ALA A 103 -11.49 -5.56 -15.25
N LYS A 104 -11.91 -6.67 -15.88
CA LYS A 104 -11.01 -7.59 -16.62
C LYS A 104 -10.52 -7.02 -17.95
N GLU A 105 -11.36 -6.24 -18.63
CA GLU A 105 -11.09 -5.74 -19.97
C GLU A 105 -10.16 -4.52 -19.98
N ILE A 106 -10.08 -3.78 -18.85
CA ILE A 106 -9.34 -2.51 -18.76
C ILE A 106 -7.87 -2.63 -19.19
N GLY A 107 -7.19 -3.74 -18.84
CA GLY A 107 -5.79 -3.94 -19.19
C GLY A 107 -5.55 -4.04 -20.70
N GLN A 108 -6.51 -4.59 -21.45
CA GLN A 108 -6.43 -4.68 -22.91
C GLN A 108 -6.66 -3.30 -23.54
N LEU A 109 -7.68 -2.57 -23.06
CA LEU A 109 -8.04 -1.25 -23.57
C LEU A 109 -6.98 -0.18 -23.31
N LEU A 110 -6.30 -0.23 -22.17
CA LEU A 110 -5.18 0.68 -21.87
C LEU A 110 -4.09 0.61 -22.95
N ASN A 111 -3.87 -0.56 -23.55
CA ASN A 111 -2.85 -0.76 -24.58
C ASN A 111 -3.34 -0.46 -26.00
N SER A 112 -4.65 -0.50 -26.27
CA SER A 112 -5.23 -0.23 -27.59
C SER A 112 -5.56 1.24 -27.81
N GLU A 113 -5.91 1.96 -26.75
CA GLU A 113 -6.38 3.35 -26.84
C GLU A 113 -5.24 4.40 -26.81
N THR A 114 -5.58 5.60 -27.25
CA THR A 114 -4.67 6.76 -27.16
C THR A 114 -4.36 7.12 -25.71
N ARG A 115 -3.19 7.72 -25.48
CA ARG A 115 -2.73 8.12 -24.14
C ARG A 115 -3.71 9.10 -23.48
N GLU A 116 -4.24 10.01 -24.28
CA GLU A 116 -5.25 11.01 -23.92
C GLU A 116 -6.48 10.31 -23.30
N ILE A 117 -7.06 9.35 -24.04
CA ILE A 117 -8.27 8.62 -23.64
C ILE A 117 -7.97 7.72 -22.44
N ALA A 118 -6.84 7.02 -22.46
CA ALA A 118 -6.48 6.11 -21.38
C ALA A 118 -6.30 6.86 -20.05
N MET A 119 -5.57 7.97 -20.05
CA MET A 119 -5.32 8.75 -18.82
C MET A 119 -6.54 9.58 -18.39
N GLY A 120 -7.31 10.11 -19.34
CA GLY A 120 -8.48 10.94 -19.06
C GLY A 120 -9.74 10.15 -18.72
N VAL A 121 -9.91 8.93 -19.25
CA VAL A 121 -11.15 8.16 -19.14
C VAL A 121 -10.92 6.80 -18.48
N LEU A 122 -10.04 5.96 -19.05
CA LEU A 122 -9.88 4.58 -18.58
C LEU A 122 -9.29 4.50 -17.17
N VAL A 123 -8.26 5.29 -16.88
CA VAL A 123 -7.62 5.28 -15.56
C VAL A 123 -8.61 5.71 -14.45
N PRO A 124 -9.35 6.82 -14.56
CA PRO A 124 -10.41 7.16 -13.61
C PRO A 124 -11.47 6.06 -13.43
N ILE A 125 -11.91 5.43 -14.52
CA ILE A 125 -12.87 4.32 -14.43
C ILE A 125 -12.27 3.13 -13.70
N GLY A 126 -11.01 2.76 -13.98
CA GLY A 126 -10.31 1.71 -13.24
C GLY A 126 -10.16 2.01 -11.75
N MET A 127 -9.89 3.27 -11.42
CA MET A 127 -9.85 3.73 -10.02
C MET A 127 -11.23 3.59 -9.35
N GLN A 128 -12.30 3.93 -10.06
CA GLN A 128 -13.67 3.79 -9.57
C GLN A 128 -14.07 2.32 -9.36
N LEU A 129 -13.72 1.43 -10.30
CA LEU A 129 -14.00 -0.01 -10.17
C LEU A 129 -13.26 -0.65 -8.99
N ALA A 130 -12.05 -0.17 -8.67
CA ALA A 130 -11.31 -0.64 -7.49
C ALA A 130 -11.93 -0.17 -6.16
N GLU A 131 -12.80 0.85 -6.21
CA GLU A 131 -13.57 1.38 -5.07
C GLU A 131 -15.07 1.03 -5.17
N ASP A 132 -15.45 0.06 -6.01
CA ASP A 132 -16.85 -0.33 -6.20
C ASP A 132 -17.52 -0.76 -4.88
N ASN A 133 -18.83 -0.53 -4.79
CA ASN A 133 -19.61 -0.95 -3.62
C ASN A 133 -19.63 -2.48 -3.46
N GLU A 134 -19.55 -3.20 -4.58
CA GLU A 134 -19.61 -4.66 -4.61
C GLU A 134 -18.21 -5.26 -4.47
N LEU A 135 -18.06 -6.19 -3.52
CA LEU A 135 -16.77 -6.81 -3.21
C LEU A 135 -16.17 -7.53 -4.43
N PHE A 136 -16.99 -8.29 -5.18
CA PHE A 136 -16.54 -9.05 -6.35
C PHE A 136 -15.91 -8.17 -7.45
N VAL A 137 -16.44 -6.96 -7.67
CA VAL A 137 -15.87 -6.02 -8.64
C VAL A 137 -14.51 -5.54 -8.17
N ARG A 138 -14.38 -5.19 -6.87
CA ARG A 138 -13.11 -4.77 -6.28
C ARG A 138 -12.05 -5.87 -6.28
N GLU A 139 -12.45 -7.11 -5.99
CA GLU A 139 -11.57 -8.28 -6.03
C GLU A 139 -11.02 -8.50 -7.44
N THR A 140 -11.91 -8.50 -8.44
CA THR A 140 -11.53 -8.64 -9.84
C THR A 140 -10.58 -7.52 -10.26
N MET A 141 -10.93 -6.27 -9.94
CA MET A 141 -10.09 -5.12 -10.27
C MET A 141 -8.74 -5.15 -9.55
N ALA A 142 -8.67 -5.66 -8.32
CA ALA A 142 -7.42 -5.80 -7.58
C ALA A 142 -6.49 -6.87 -8.18
N GLN A 143 -7.06 -7.95 -8.76
CA GLN A 143 -6.29 -8.96 -9.51
C GLN A 143 -5.69 -8.37 -10.79
N ASP A 144 -6.45 -7.52 -11.49
CA ASP A 144 -6.03 -6.85 -12.74
C ASP A 144 -5.46 -5.44 -12.52
N LEU A 145 -4.96 -5.16 -11.31
CA LEU A 145 -4.45 -3.82 -10.96
C LEU A 145 -3.12 -3.49 -11.63
N LEU A 146 -2.27 -4.49 -11.87
CA LEU A 146 -0.90 -4.30 -12.34
C LEU A 146 -0.81 -3.57 -13.70
N PRO A 147 -1.58 -3.94 -14.75
CA PRO A 147 -1.62 -3.18 -16.00
C PRO A 147 -2.00 -1.71 -15.81
N LEU A 148 -2.98 -1.43 -14.94
CA LEU A 148 -3.42 -0.07 -14.65
C LEU A 148 -2.30 0.76 -13.99
N LEU A 149 -1.64 0.19 -12.96
CA LEU A 149 -0.54 0.86 -12.28
C LEU A 149 0.63 1.12 -13.24
N HIS A 150 1.03 0.11 -14.02
CA HIS A 150 2.11 0.24 -14.98
C HIS A 150 1.81 1.33 -16.00
N TYR A 151 0.59 1.33 -16.56
CA TYR A 151 0.19 2.34 -17.53
C TYR A 151 0.23 3.75 -16.94
N TYR A 152 -0.30 3.94 -15.73
CA TYR A 152 -0.30 5.24 -15.06
C TYR A 152 1.12 5.78 -14.85
N PHE A 153 2.01 5.00 -14.22
CA PHE A 153 3.37 5.47 -13.92
C PHE A 153 4.22 5.65 -15.17
N LYS A 154 3.98 4.86 -16.23
CA LYS A 154 4.64 5.05 -17.53
C LYS A 154 4.24 6.36 -18.21
N ASN A 155 3.02 6.85 -17.99
CA ASN A 155 2.47 8.04 -18.64
C ASN A 155 2.27 9.22 -17.67
N LYS A 156 2.84 9.18 -16.45
CA LYS A 156 2.66 10.23 -15.44
C LYS A 156 3.06 11.63 -15.93
N GLN A 157 4.19 11.74 -16.64
CA GLN A 157 4.72 13.02 -17.14
C GLN A 157 3.71 13.76 -18.03
N TYR A 158 2.92 13.01 -18.79
CA TYR A 158 1.87 13.56 -19.65
C TYR A 158 0.75 14.25 -18.85
N VAL A 159 0.40 13.72 -17.67
CA VAL A 159 -0.59 14.36 -16.78
C VAL A 159 -0.06 15.68 -16.24
N GLU A 160 1.23 15.74 -15.92
CA GLU A 160 1.89 16.96 -15.45
C GLU A 160 1.91 18.04 -16.55
N GLU A 161 2.18 17.65 -17.80
CA GLU A 161 2.14 18.53 -18.96
C GLU A 161 0.73 19.09 -19.23
N ILE A 162 -0.32 18.25 -19.19
CA ILE A 162 -1.71 18.70 -19.34
C ILE A 162 -2.09 19.69 -18.24
N ASN A 163 -1.78 19.36 -16.99
CA ASN A 163 -2.13 20.21 -15.85
C ASN A 163 -1.35 21.53 -15.88
N ALA A 164 -0.09 21.52 -16.33
CA ALA A 164 0.69 22.73 -16.54
C ALA A 164 0.09 23.60 -17.66
N ALA A 165 -0.31 23.00 -18.79
CA ALA A 165 -0.95 23.71 -19.89
C ALA A 165 -2.30 24.32 -19.48
N ALA A 166 -3.12 23.58 -18.73
CA ALA A 166 -4.39 24.06 -18.19
C ALA A 166 -4.19 25.22 -17.20
N ALA A 167 -3.17 25.14 -16.34
CA ALA A 167 -2.82 26.22 -15.42
C ALA A 167 -2.37 27.48 -16.18
N CYS A 168 -1.59 27.36 -17.24
CA CYS A 168 -1.19 28.49 -18.09
C CYS A 168 -2.39 29.13 -18.81
N ALA A 169 -3.32 28.34 -19.35
CA ALA A 169 -4.52 28.85 -20.02
C ALA A 169 -5.43 29.64 -19.06
N SER A 170 -5.56 29.20 -17.80
CA SER A 170 -6.37 29.88 -16.79
C SER A 170 -5.82 31.27 -16.37
N ARG A 171 -4.53 31.51 -16.57
CA ARG A 171 -3.89 32.78 -16.18
C ARG A 171 -4.12 33.89 -17.21
N ASN A 172 -4.22 33.53 -18.48
CA ASN A 172 -4.40 34.50 -19.57
C ASN A 172 -5.84 35.05 -19.65
N SER A 173 -6.85 34.30 -19.20
CA SER A 173 -8.24 34.76 -19.23
C SER A 173 -8.55 35.86 -18.21
N ASN A 174 -7.72 36.05 -17.19
CA ASN A 174 -7.91 37.09 -16.17
C ASN A 174 -7.23 38.43 -16.51
N GLU A 175 -6.30 38.50 -17.46
CA GLU A 175 -5.64 39.77 -17.80
C GLU A 175 -6.39 40.60 -18.85
N ASP A 176 -7.29 40.01 -19.63
CA ASP A 176 -8.03 40.71 -20.71
C ASP A 176 -9.34 41.37 -20.24
N SER A 177 -9.62 41.37 -18.93
CA SER A 177 -10.72 42.15 -18.35
C SER A 177 -10.36 43.63 -18.11
N ARG A 178 -9.49 44.21 -18.96
CA ARG A 178 -9.27 45.65 -18.99
C ARG A 178 -10.31 46.27 -19.94
N PRO A 179 -11.19 47.17 -19.48
CA PRO A 179 -12.26 47.73 -20.30
C PRO A 179 -11.68 48.62 -21.39
N SER A 180 -11.43 48.04 -22.57
CA SER A 180 -11.06 48.75 -23.79
C SER A 180 -12.30 49.41 -24.36
N SER A 181 -12.26 50.74 -24.38
CA SER A 181 -13.33 51.61 -24.86
C SER A 181 -13.53 51.43 -26.37
N ILE A 182 -14.77 51.06 -26.72
CA ILE A 182 -15.54 51.39 -27.92
C ILE A 182 -14.74 51.98 -29.10
N SER A 183 -14.67 51.25 -30.21
CA SER A 183 -14.66 51.82 -31.56
C SER A 183 -15.28 50.81 -32.53
N SER A 184 -16.42 51.21 -33.08
CA SER A 184 -17.23 50.52 -34.06
C SER A 184 -16.60 50.57 -35.45
N GLU A 185 -16.54 49.45 -36.16
CA GLU A 185 -16.71 49.44 -37.62
C GLU A 185 -17.02 48.02 -38.15
N ALA A 186 -18.10 47.93 -38.93
CA ALA A 186 -18.49 46.79 -39.75
C ALA A 186 -17.68 46.82 -41.07
N PRO A 187 -17.52 45.71 -41.84
CA PRO A 187 -18.62 45.23 -42.65
C PRO A 187 -18.65 43.72 -43.01
N SER A 188 -19.79 43.39 -43.61
CA SER A 188 -20.23 42.20 -44.33
C SER A 188 -19.27 41.57 -45.34
N SER A 189 -19.33 40.23 -45.48
CA SER A 189 -19.72 39.58 -46.74
C SER A 189 -19.87 38.07 -46.57
N ALA A 190 -20.99 37.55 -47.07
CA ALA A 190 -21.41 36.16 -47.03
C ALA A 190 -20.77 35.32 -48.14
N SER A 191 -20.38 34.09 -47.82
CA SER A 191 -20.25 33.00 -48.79
C SER A 191 -20.71 31.70 -48.14
N LYS A 192 -21.85 31.19 -48.60
CA LYS A 192 -22.39 29.87 -48.27
C LYS A 192 -21.63 28.82 -49.08
N THR A 193 -20.98 27.90 -48.40
CA THR A 193 -20.53 26.63 -48.99
C THR A 193 -21.16 25.51 -48.19
N GLU A 194 -22.07 24.81 -48.87
CA GLU A 194 -22.85 23.66 -48.42
C GLU A 194 -21.96 22.42 -48.64
N THR A 195 -21.43 21.86 -47.56
CA THR A 195 -20.71 20.58 -47.57
C THR A 195 -21.46 19.63 -46.66
N ASP A 196 -21.91 18.51 -47.23
CA ASP A 196 -22.58 17.40 -46.54
C ASP A 196 -21.72 16.87 -45.38
N GLU A 197 -22.04 17.35 -44.18
CA GLU A 197 -21.50 16.87 -42.92
C GLU A 197 -22.15 15.53 -42.60
N VAL A 198 -21.41 14.43 -42.80
CA VAL A 198 -21.72 13.15 -42.19
C VAL A 198 -21.64 13.35 -40.68
N ALA A 199 -22.81 13.56 -40.06
CA ALA A 199 -22.98 13.77 -38.63
C ALA A 199 -22.52 12.52 -37.87
N THR A 200 -21.21 12.40 -37.70
CA THR A 200 -20.59 11.41 -36.83
C THR A 200 -21.07 11.78 -35.44
N LYS A 201 -21.96 10.95 -34.88
CA LYS A 201 -22.57 11.14 -33.57
C LYS A 201 -21.44 11.15 -32.54
N CYS A 202 -20.89 12.33 -32.28
CA CYS A 202 -19.80 12.52 -31.34
C CYS A 202 -20.38 12.29 -29.96
N VAL A 203 -20.11 11.11 -29.39
CA VAL A 203 -20.44 10.83 -28.00
C VAL A 203 -19.69 11.84 -27.17
N VAL A 204 -20.44 12.73 -26.51
CA VAL A 204 -19.90 13.71 -25.58
C VAL A 204 -19.43 12.93 -24.36
N VAL A 205 -18.20 12.44 -24.41
CA VAL A 205 -17.54 11.89 -23.23
C VAL A 205 -17.39 13.07 -22.26
N PRO A 206 -17.95 12.99 -21.04
CA PRO A 206 -17.76 14.04 -20.06
C PRO A 206 -16.26 14.31 -19.91
N ALA A 207 -15.88 15.58 -19.82
CA ALA A 207 -14.49 15.98 -19.67
C ALA A 207 -13.96 15.52 -18.31
N VAL A 208 -13.56 14.26 -18.22
CA VAL A 208 -12.94 13.69 -17.03
C VAL A 208 -11.48 14.10 -17.04
N GLN A 209 -11.08 14.81 -16.00
CA GLN A 209 -9.70 15.25 -15.84
C GLN A 209 -8.84 14.06 -15.42
N ALA A 210 -7.66 13.92 -16.04
CA ALA A 210 -6.70 12.89 -15.65
C ALA A 210 -6.31 13.07 -14.16
N PRO A 211 -6.20 11.97 -13.38
CA PRO A 211 -5.98 12.05 -11.95
C PRO A 211 -4.57 12.54 -11.64
N THR A 212 -4.45 13.50 -10.73
CA THR A 212 -3.14 14.00 -10.30
C THR A 212 -2.35 12.90 -9.58
N ASN A 213 -1.03 13.09 -9.44
CA ASN A 213 -0.19 12.13 -8.72
C ASN A 213 -0.62 11.97 -7.25
N GLU A 214 -1.04 13.07 -6.61
CA GLU A 214 -1.53 13.04 -5.23
C GLU A 214 -2.84 12.26 -5.14
N ASP A 215 -3.78 12.48 -6.07
CA ASP A 215 -5.06 11.77 -6.12
C ASP A 215 -4.84 10.27 -6.32
N PHE A 216 -3.96 9.90 -7.26
CA PHE A 216 -3.65 8.51 -7.57
C PHE A 216 -2.92 7.82 -6.40
N SER A 217 -1.96 8.48 -5.76
CA SER A 217 -1.27 7.95 -4.58
C SER A 217 -2.24 7.76 -3.41
N ALA A 218 -3.11 8.74 -3.16
CA ALA A 218 -4.12 8.65 -2.11
C ALA A 218 -5.12 7.53 -2.37
N TRP A 219 -5.54 7.34 -3.62
CA TRP A 219 -6.36 6.21 -4.05
C TRP A 219 -5.65 4.87 -3.82
N LEU A 220 -4.39 4.74 -4.28
CA LEU A 220 -3.64 3.51 -4.12
C LEU A 220 -3.47 3.14 -2.64
N HIS A 221 -3.24 4.12 -1.76
CA HIS A 221 -3.24 3.87 -0.31
C HIS A 221 -4.56 3.30 0.20
N ARG A 222 -5.72 3.78 -0.30
CA ARG A 222 -7.03 3.23 0.10
C ARG A 222 -7.21 1.80 -0.36
N VAL A 223 -6.80 1.47 -1.59
CA VAL A 223 -6.86 0.09 -2.12
C VAL A 223 -5.92 -0.83 -1.33
N LEU A 224 -4.69 -0.41 -1.05
CA LEU A 224 -3.73 -1.18 -0.26
C LEU A 224 -4.20 -1.39 1.20
N LEU A 225 -4.92 -0.42 1.76
CA LEU A 225 -5.51 -0.48 3.11
C LEU A 225 -6.90 -1.11 3.12
N ALA A 226 -7.41 -1.66 2.01
CA ALA A 226 -8.74 -2.24 1.95
C ALA A 226 -8.94 -3.27 3.08
N PRO A 227 -10.13 -3.29 3.73
CA PRO A 227 -10.39 -4.16 4.86
C PRO A 227 -10.38 -5.64 4.48
N HIS A 228 -10.69 -5.95 3.22
CA HIS A 228 -10.82 -7.33 2.75
C HIS A 228 -9.50 -7.83 2.13
N PRO A 229 -8.92 -8.94 2.63
CA PRO A 229 -7.64 -9.47 2.15
C PRO A 229 -7.61 -9.82 0.66
N SER A 230 -8.73 -10.29 0.11
CA SER A 230 -8.86 -10.60 -1.33
C SER A 230 -8.72 -9.37 -2.24
N VAL A 231 -8.84 -8.15 -1.70
CA VAL A 231 -8.60 -6.90 -2.42
C VAL A 231 -7.21 -6.37 -2.11
N SER A 232 -6.86 -6.30 -0.81
CA SER A 232 -5.59 -5.68 -0.40
C SER A 232 -4.37 -6.51 -0.78
N LEU A 233 -4.40 -7.85 -0.66
CA LEU A 233 -3.25 -8.70 -0.98
C LEU A 233 -2.90 -8.67 -2.49
N PRO A 234 -3.85 -8.84 -3.43
CA PRO A 234 -3.53 -8.68 -4.85
C PRO A 234 -3.02 -7.28 -5.19
N ALA A 235 -3.59 -6.23 -4.58
CA ALA A 235 -3.11 -4.87 -4.78
C ALA A 235 -1.67 -4.66 -4.29
N GLN A 236 -1.32 -5.23 -3.13
CA GLN A 236 0.04 -5.21 -2.58
C GLN A 236 1.02 -5.95 -3.49
N ARG A 237 0.65 -7.16 -3.95
CA ARG A 237 1.45 -7.95 -4.91
C ARG A 237 1.65 -7.20 -6.23
N ALA A 238 0.59 -6.61 -6.78
CA ALA A 238 0.66 -5.80 -8.00
C ALA A 238 1.60 -4.60 -7.82
N THR A 239 1.52 -3.92 -6.68
CA THR A 239 2.39 -2.77 -6.37
C THR A 239 3.87 -3.15 -6.26
N VAL A 240 4.19 -4.34 -5.74
CA VAL A 240 5.57 -4.85 -5.70
C VAL A 240 6.04 -5.33 -7.07
N ALA A 241 5.20 -6.11 -7.77
CA ALA A 241 5.49 -6.63 -9.11
C ALA A 241 5.73 -5.52 -10.15
N LEU A 242 5.14 -4.35 -9.94
CA LEU A 242 5.36 -3.16 -10.74
C LEU A 242 6.86 -2.77 -10.84
N GLY A 243 7.67 -3.06 -9.82
CA GLY A 243 9.10 -2.76 -9.85
C GLY A 243 9.89 -3.58 -10.87
N LYS A 244 9.32 -4.68 -11.40
CA LYS A 244 9.90 -5.42 -12.54
C LYS A 244 9.63 -4.74 -13.88
N GLN A 245 8.60 -3.90 -13.97
CA GLN A 245 8.14 -3.27 -15.22
C GLN A 245 8.61 -1.81 -15.35
N LEU A 246 8.91 -1.16 -14.23
CA LEU A 246 9.39 0.22 -14.19
C LEU A 246 10.91 0.30 -14.13
N ALA A 247 11.45 1.40 -14.65
CA ALA A 247 12.85 1.75 -14.40
C ALA A 247 13.08 1.95 -12.90
N PHE A 248 14.26 1.52 -12.43
CA PHE A 248 14.61 1.53 -11.00
C PHE A 248 14.33 2.88 -10.33
N ASP A 249 14.77 4.00 -10.93
CA ASP A 249 14.65 5.32 -10.31
C ASP A 249 13.20 5.79 -10.18
N VAL A 250 12.35 5.42 -11.15
CA VAL A 250 10.90 5.69 -11.12
C VAL A 250 10.24 4.86 -10.04
N TYR A 251 10.50 3.54 -10.02
CA TYR A 251 9.96 2.65 -8.99
C TYR A 251 10.37 3.10 -7.58
N HIS A 252 11.65 3.42 -7.40
CA HIS A 252 12.20 3.86 -6.13
C HIS A 252 11.59 5.19 -5.66
N THR A 253 11.48 6.18 -6.54
CA THR A 253 10.98 7.52 -6.15
C THR A 253 9.47 7.51 -5.96
N GLU A 254 8.73 6.91 -6.89
CA GLU A 254 7.27 6.99 -6.91
C GLU A 254 6.63 5.93 -6.02
N ILE A 255 7.07 4.68 -6.10
CA ILE A 255 6.44 3.58 -5.38
C ILE A 255 7.04 3.43 -4.00
N VAL A 256 8.36 3.29 -3.88
CA VAL A 256 8.99 3.09 -2.56
C VAL A 256 8.82 4.32 -1.69
N HIS A 257 9.21 5.51 -2.16
CA HIS A 257 9.08 6.73 -1.38
C HIS A 257 7.67 7.30 -1.36
N GLY A 258 7.00 7.40 -2.52
CA GLY A 258 5.69 8.02 -2.63
C GLY A 258 4.56 7.18 -2.04
N VAL A 259 4.57 5.86 -2.27
CA VAL A 259 3.50 4.95 -1.82
C VAL A 259 3.88 4.23 -0.53
N ILE A 260 4.89 3.36 -0.56
CA ILE A 260 5.20 2.46 0.58
C ILE A 260 5.58 3.25 1.83
N LEU A 261 6.57 4.14 1.73
CA LEU A 261 6.97 5.01 2.85
C LEU A 261 5.97 6.15 3.09
N GLY A 262 5.19 6.49 2.06
CA GLY A 262 4.06 7.42 2.14
C GLY A 262 2.96 6.96 3.07
N LEU A 263 2.76 5.65 3.26
CA LEU A 263 1.74 5.10 4.16
C LEU A 263 1.83 5.64 5.60
N VAL A 264 3.04 5.92 6.09
CA VAL A 264 3.24 6.46 7.45
C VAL A 264 3.02 7.97 7.52
N ARG A 265 3.10 8.67 6.39
CA ARG A 265 2.76 10.10 6.32
C ARG A 265 1.24 10.22 6.39
N ASN A 266 0.72 10.56 7.56
CA ASN A 266 -0.69 10.80 7.74
C ASN A 266 -0.99 12.29 7.46
N PRO A 267 -1.65 12.63 6.34
CA PRO A 267 -1.95 14.03 6.01
C PRO A 267 -2.92 14.66 7.02
N VAL A 268 -3.84 13.88 7.58
CA VAL A 268 -4.75 14.33 8.66
C VAL A 268 -3.96 14.61 9.93
N HIS A 269 -2.94 13.79 10.23
CA HIS A 269 -2.04 14.04 11.35
C HIS A 269 -1.22 15.31 11.14
N GLU A 270 -0.69 15.56 9.94
CA GLU A 270 -0.01 16.82 9.63
C GLU A 270 -0.93 18.02 9.75
N GLN A 271 -2.18 17.91 9.29
CA GLN A 271 -3.19 18.95 9.45
C GLN A 271 -3.52 19.20 10.93
N LEU A 272 -3.68 18.15 11.74
CA LEU A 272 -3.90 18.26 13.19
C LEU A 272 -2.69 18.83 13.92
N LEU A 273 -1.47 18.45 13.56
CA LEU A 273 -0.24 19.04 14.11
C LEU A 273 -0.15 20.52 13.77
N THR A 274 -0.52 20.87 12.53
CA THR A 274 -0.57 22.27 12.08
C THR A 274 -1.63 23.05 12.85
N GLN A 275 -2.82 22.48 13.07
CA GLN A 275 -3.86 23.09 13.89
C GLN A 275 -3.46 23.23 15.37
N GLN A 276 -2.83 22.20 15.96
CA GLN A 276 -2.30 22.26 17.33
C GLN A 276 -1.18 23.29 17.48
N LYS A 277 -0.33 23.45 16.47
CA LYS A 277 0.69 24.49 16.44
C LYS A 277 0.06 25.87 16.42
N ARG A 278 -0.96 26.08 15.57
CA ARG A 278 -1.71 27.35 15.51
C ARG A 278 -2.44 27.65 16.82
N SER A 279 -3.07 26.65 17.47
CA SER A 279 -3.77 26.87 18.74
C SER A 279 -2.80 27.23 19.87
N LYS A 280 -1.63 26.59 19.95
CA LYS A 280 -0.57 26.96 20.92
C LYS A 280 -0.04 28.37 20.67
N GLU A 281 0.14 28.77 19.41
CA GLU A 281 0.57 30.13 19.04
C GLU A 281 -0.48 31.20 19.42
N MET A 282 -1.78 30.90 19.28
CA MET A 282 -2.85 31.82 19.71
C MET A 282 -2.94 32.00 21.23
N VAL A 283 -2.66 30.94 22.01
CA VAL A 283 -2.65 31.01 23.47
C VAL A 283 -1.48 31.87 23.99
N ILE A 284 -0.32 31.82 23.33
CA ILE A 284 0.86 32.61 23.72
C ILE A 284 0.65 34.11 23.41
N LYS A 285 0.03 34.43 22.26
CA LYS A 285 -0.20 35.83 21.86
C LYS A 285 -1.22 36.56 22.73
N SER A 286 -2.08 35.83 23.43
CA SER A 286 -3.10 36.41 24.32
C SER A 286 -2.56 36.84 25.68
N ARG A 287 -1.31 36.49 26.03
CA ARG A 287 -0.70 36.83 27.33
C ARG A 287 0.29 38.00 27.28
N GLU A 288 0.67 38.47 26.10
CA GLU A 288 1.60 39.60 25.92
C GLU A 288 0.92 40.91 25.49
N SER A 289 -0.41 40.97 25.36
CA SER A 289 -1.10 42.26 25.26
C SER A 289 -1.07 42.93 26.62
N GLY A 290 -0.01 43.70 26.86
CA GLY A 290 0.19 44.50 28.05
C GLY A 290 -1.05 45.29 28.42
N SER A 291 -1.49 45.10 29.66
CA SER A 291 -2.43 46.02 30.30
C SER A 291 -1.82 47.43 30.26
N PRO A 292 -2.48 48.43 29.66
CA PRO A 292 -2.13 49.81 29.94
C PRO A 292 -2.38 50.07 31.44
N PRO A 293 -1.54 50.88 32.11
CA PRO A 293 -1.68 51.15 33.54
C PRO A 293 -3.03 51.83 33.79
N ARG A 294 -3.91 51.16 34.55
CA ARG A 294 -5.25 51.67 34.87
C ARG A 294 -5.21 52.45 36.20
N PRO A 295 -5.75 53.69 36.24
CA PRO A 295 -5.87 54.45 37.48
C PRO A 295 -7.01 53.93 38.35
N ALA A 296 -6.87 54.13 39.66
CA ALA A 296 -7.75 53.65 40.71
C ALA A 296 -9.10 54.39 40.73
N SER A 297 -10.22 53.64 40.84
CA SER A 297 -11.42 54.07 41.59
C SER A 297 -12.52 53.00 41.64
N ARG A 298 -12.92 52.68 42.88
CA ARG A 298 -14.26 52.52 43.49
C ARG A 298 -15.42 51.79 42.78
N ASP A 299 -15.97 50.83 43.53
CA ASP A 299 -17.38 50.52 43.87
C ASP A 299 -18.47 50.90 42.84
N ASP A 300 -19.29 49.94 42.38
CA ASP A 300 -20.49 49.48 43.09
C ASP A 300 -21.26 48.39 42.30
N SER A 301 -21.96 47.55 43.06
CA SER A 301 -23.13 46.68 42.81
C SER A 301 -23.70 46.32 41.41
N SER A 302 -23.94 45.00 41.28
CA SER A 302 -25.20 44.33 40.86
C SER A 302 -25.55 44.00 39.39
N SER A 303 -26.04 42.76 39.25
CA SER A 303 -27.13 42.27 38.38
C SER A 303 -26.83 41.56 37.04
N ARG A 304 -27.23 40.27 37.03
CA ARG A 304 -28.11 39.54 36.09
C ARG A 304 -27.87 39.53 34.56
N SER A 305 -27.96 38.28 34.07
CA SER A 305 -28.74 37.76 32.92
C SER A 305 -28.19 37.85 31.48
N SER A 306 -27.96 36.64 30.94
CA SER A 306 -28.62 36.05 29.76
C SER A 306 -28.22 36.38 28.32
N SER A 307 -28.29 35.31 27.50
CA SER A 307 -28.50 35.24 26.04
C SER A 307 -27.28 35.61 25.17
N SER A 308 -27.02 35.06 23.98
CA SER A 308 -27.57 33.98 23.15
C SER A 308 -26.72 34.00 21.87
N SER A 309 -26.43 32.85 21.25
CA SER A 309 -26.20 32.83 19.80
C SER A 309 -26.48 31.44 19.23
N LEU A 310 -27.70 31.32 18.70
CA LEU A 310 -28.06 30.47 17.58
C LEU A 310 -27.34 30.99 16.31
N LEU A 311 -26.86 30.07 15.45
CA LEU A 311 -26.85 30.14 13.97
C LEU A 311 -25.78 29.21 13.39
N SER A 312 -26.17 28.03 12.92
CA SER A 312 -25.90 27.60 11.54
C SER A 312 -26.68 26.31 11.24
N SER A 313 -27.68 26.48 10.38
CA SER A 313 -28.48 25.44 9.75
C SER A 313 -27.71 24.79 8.59
N GLY A 314 -27.92 23.49 8.41
CA GLY A 314 -28.21 22.94 7.09
C GLY A 314 -27.07 22.33 6.27
N PHE A 315 -26.76 21.05 6.51
CA PHE A 315 -26.57 20.06 5.43
C PHE A 315 -27.05 18.70 5.95
N ALA A 316 -28.16 18.22 5.41
CA ALA A 316 -28.71 16.91 5.71
C ALA A 316 -28.54 15.99 4.49
N THR A 317 -28.17 14.74 4.80
CA THR A 317 -28.59 13.49 4.14
C THR A 317 -28.14 13.20 2.71
N LEU A 318 -27.06 12.40 2.57
CA LEU A 318 -26.99 11.41 1.49
C LEU A 318 -26.03 10.22 1.74
N PHE A 319 -25.99 9.61 2.93
CA PHE A 319 -25.42 8.24 3.08
C PHE A 319 -26.17 7.45 4.14
N GLY A 320 -27.02 6.53 3.67
CA GLY A 320 -27.77 5.58 4.49
C GLY A 320 -26.85 4.49 5.03
N ARG A 321 -26.39 4.67 6.28
CA ARG A 321 -25.60 3.68 7.02
C ARG A 321 -26.55 2.63 7.62
N LYS A 322 -26.80 1.53 6.93
CA LYS A 322 -27.45 0.35 7.51
C LYS A 322 -26.38 -0.57 8.09
N SER A 323 -26.43 -0.82 9.40
CA SER A 323 -25.61 -1.83 10.06
C SER A 323 -26.11 -3.22 9.69
N TRP A 324 -25.23 -4.06 9.19
CA TRP A 324 -25.47 -5.49 9.01
C TRP A 324 -24.55 -6.25 9.96
N GLN A 325 -25.16 -6.89 10.96
CA GLN A 325 -24.62 -8.04 11.67
C GLN A 325 -25.16 -9.28 10.95
N SER A 326 -24.31 -10.22 10.59
CA SER A 326 -24.70 -11.62 10.39
C SER A 326 -23.50 -12.53 10.56
N ASP A 327 -23.75 -13.56 11.37
CA ASP A 327 -22.94 -14.74 11.62
C ASP A 327 -22.74 -15.56 10.34
N SER A 328 -21.60 -16.26 10.24
CA SER A 328 -21.51 -17.55 9.54
C SER A 328 -20.28 -18.34 9.98
N ALA A 329 -20.53 -19.63 10.18
CA ALA A 329 -19.63 -20.64 10.70
C ALA A 329 -18.83 -21.35 9.59
N GLU A 330 -17.65 -21.83 9.99
CA GLU A 330 -16.86 -23.00 9.53
C GLU A 330 -16.82 -23.42 8.05
N SER A 331 -15.60 -23.51 7.50
CA SER A 331 -15.00 -24.82 7.16
C SER A 331 -13.47 -24.69 7.02
N ARG A 332 -12.73 -25.72 7.46
CA ARG A 332 -11.26 -25.81 7.47
C ARG A 332 -10.78 -26.91 6.52
N ASN A 333 -9.75 -26.63 5.72
CA ASN A 333 -8.70 -27.49 5.14
C ASN A 333 -7.82 -26.57 4.26
N SER A 334 -6.50 -26.70 4.06
CA SER A 334 -5.32 -27.08 4.85
C SER A 334 -4.09 -26.60 4.02
N ASP A 335 -3.02 -26.18 4.69
CA ASP A 335 -1.64 -25.95 4.18
C ASP A 335 -1.34 -24.72 3.29
N GLU A 336 -1.47 -23.52 3.84
CA GLU A 336 -0.72 -22.32 3.42
C GLU A 336 -0.28 -21.56 4.70
N LEU A 337 0.86 -20.87 4.68
CA LEU A 337 1.47 -20.25 5.87
C LEU A 337 0.60 -19.09 6.40
N ASP A 338 -0.37 -19.45 7.24
CA ASP A 338 -1.33 -18.58 7.88
C ASP A 338 -0.63 -17.65 8.88
N MET A 339 -0.40 -16.42 8.45
CA MET A 339 0.17 -15.33 9.24
C MET A 339 -0.92 -14.56 10.01
N ASP A 340 -2.20 -14.92 9.83
CA ASP A 340 -3.36 -14.12 10.28
C ASP A 340 -4.18 -14.73 11.45
N ALA A 341 -3.74 -15.84 12.05
CA ALA A 341 -4.47 -16.48 13.16
C ALA A 341 -3.72 -16.42 14.51
N LEU A 342 -3.44 -15.20 15.01
CA LEU A 342 -3.21 -14.97 16.45
C LEU A 342 -4.17 -13.90 16.94
N VAL A 343 -5.44 -14.30 17.08
CA VAL A 343 -6.44 -13.58 17.87
C VAL A 343 -5.97 -13.59 19.32
N SER A 344 -5.76 -12.39 19.87
CA SER A 344 -5.43 -12.12 21.26
C SER A 344 -6.45 -12.73 22.23
N GLU A 345 -6.11 -13.84 22.87
CA GLU A 345 -6.68 -14.18 24.18
C GLU A 345 -6.01 -13.30 25.23
N SER A 346 -6.67 -12.20 25.60
CA SER A 346 -6.27 -11.37 26.73
C SER A 346 -6.58 -12.12 28.03
N ASN A 347 -5.54 -12.62 28.70
CA ASN A 347 -5.63 -13.26 30.01
C ASN A 347 -5.75 -12.18 31.12
N PRO A 348 -6.79 -12.17 31.97
CA PRO A 348 -6.93 -11.17 33.03
C PRO A 348 -6.42 -11.71 34.38
N GLU A 349 -5.09 -11.75 34.59
CA GLU A 349 -4.55 -11.93 35.94
C GLU A 349 -4.48 -10.56 36.65
N THR A 350 -5.52 -10.30 37.43
CA THR A 350 -5.66 -9.08 38.23
C THR A 350 -5.01 -9.30 39.60
N GLN A 351 -3.80 -8.79 39.80
CA GLN A 351 -3.21 -8.67 41.14
C GLN A 351 -3.73 -7.40 41.83
N SER A 352 -4.53 -7.62 42.88
CA SER A 352 -5.03 -6.63 43.82
C SER A 352 -3.87 -5.97 44.60
N SER A 353 -3.45 -4.78 44.16
CA SER A 353 -2.72 -3.85 45.02
C SER A 353 -3.46 -2.50 45.05
N GLN A 354 -3.97 -2.15 46.23
CA GLN A 354 -4.62 -0.88 46.54
C GLN A 354 -3.56 0.24 46.56
N GLY A 355 -3.21 0.76 45.39
CA GLY A 355 -2.43 1.99 45.22
C GLY A 355 -3.31 3.04 44.55
N ALA A 356 -3.25 4.29 45.03
CA ALA A 356 -4.01 5.43 44.56
C ALA A 356 -4.21 5.40 43.03
N ALA A 357 -5.47 5.26 42.61
CA ALA A 357 -5.83 5.05 41.21
C ALA A 357 -5.18 6.14 40.35
N PRO A 358 -4.23 5.80 39.46
CA PRO A 358 -3.67 6.77 38.54
C PRO A 358 -4.84 7.32 37.75
N SER A 359 -4.98 8.65 37.76
CA SER A 359 -6.05 9.37 37.08
C SER A 359 -6.01 8.97 35.61
N GLY A 360 -6.83 7.97 35.25
CA GLY A 360 -6.84 7.37 33.93
C GLY A 360 -7.25 8.44 32.93
N PHE A 361 -6.29 8.93 32.16
CA PHE A 361 -6.56 9.73 30.98
C PHE A 361 -7.31 8.84 30.00
N PHE A 362 -8.65 8.85 30.07
CA PHE A 362 -9.51 8.27 29.05
C PHE A 362 -9.25 9.06 27.75
N LEU A 363 -8.58 8.43 26.80
CA LEU A 363 -8.48 8.98 25.45
C LEU A 363 -9.87 9.05 24.82
N SER A 364 -10.08 10.06 23.99
CA SER A 364 -11.31 10.15 23.21
C SER A 364 -11.40 8.96 22.25
N PRO A 365 -12.59 8.37 22.00
CA PRO A 365 -12.77 7.33 20.98
C PRO A 365 -12.20 7.70 19.59
N ALA A 366 -12.20 8.99 19.26
CA ALA A 366 -11.61 9.50 18.02
C ALA A 366 -10.08 9.38 18.00
N ASP A 367 -9.42 9.65 19.14
CA ASP A 367 -7.97 9.53 19.26
C ASP A 367 -7.55 8.06 19.16
N GLU A 368 -8.32 7.15 19.76
CA GLU A 368 -8.04 5.72 19.67
C GLU A 368 -8.20 5.18 18.25
N ALA A 369 -9.27 5.58 17.54
CA ALA A 369 -9.45 5.23 16.13
C ALA A 369 -8.29 5.75 15.25
N ALA A 370 -7.82 6.97 15.50
CA ALA A 370 -6.68 7.54 14.77
C ALA A 370 -5.37 6.78 15.06
N ARG A 371 -5.16 6.33 16.30
CA ARG A 371 -4.00 5.51 16.69
C ARG A 371 -4.03 4.12 16.07
N LEU A 372 -5.20 3.49 16.02
CA LEU A 372 -5.40 2.19 15.36
C LEU A 372 -5.13 2.28 13.86
N GLU A 373 -5.67 3.31 13.19
CA GLU A 373 -5.42 3.55 11.77
C GLU A 373 -3.95 3.83 11.47
N GLN A 374 -3.28 4.63 12.31
CA GLN A 374 -1.84 4.86 12.19
C GLN A 374 -1.04 3.56 12.39
N THR A 375 -1.45 2.70 13.32
CA THR A 375 -0.83 1.40 13.54
C THR A 375 -1.01 0.50 12.31
N ARG A 376 -2.23 0.40 11.78
CA ARG A 376 -2.54 -0.37 10.55
C ARG A 376 -1.65 0.04 9.38
N ARG A 377 -1.47 1.35 9.17
CA ARG A 377 -0.58 1.89 8.12
C ARG A 377 0.89 1.51 8.30
N LYS A 378 1.40 1.55 9.53
CA LYS A 378 2.77 1.12 9.84
C LYS A 378 2.97 -0.37 9.58
N LEU A 379 2.01 -1.21 9.99
CA LEU A 379 2.04 -2.64 9.75
C LEU A 379 2.02 -2.94 8.24
N LEU A 380 1.14 -2.28 7.49
CA LEU A 380 1.09 -2.41 6.03
C LEU A 380 2.40 -1.97 5.37
N MET A 381 2.99 -0.84 5.79
CA MET A 381 4.30 -0.41 5.29
C MET A 381 5.37 -1.48 5.53
N LEU A 382 5.45 -2.03 6.75
CA LEU A 382 6.41 -3.08 7.08
C LEU A 382 6.18 -4.34 6.22
N HIS A 383 4.93 -4.74 6.03
CA HIS A 383 4.58 -5.85 5.15
C HIS A 383 5.03 -5.59 3.69
N MET A 384 4.79 -4.38 3.17
CA MET A 384 5.25 -4.00 1.83
C MET A 384 6.78 -4.02 1.72
N ILE A 385 7.52 -3.57 2.75
CA ILE A 385 8.99 -3.67 2.78
C ILE A 385 9.44 -5.13 2.76
N HIS A 386 8.76 -6.01 3.51
CA HIS A 386 9.03 -7.44 3.49
C HIS A 386 8.85 -8.03 2.08
N LEU A 387 7.73 -7.72 1.41
CA LEU A 387 7.48 -8.17 0.04
C LEU A 387 8.54 -7.65 -0.95
N VAL A 388 8.91 -6.36 -0.87
CA VAL A 388 9.98 -5.79 -1.71
C VAL A 388 11.32 -6.48 -1.46
N ALA A 389 11.68 -6.73 -0.20
CA ALA A 389 12.92 -7.42 0.13
C ALA A 389 12.93 -8.87 -0.37
N ALA A 390 11.78 -9.55 -0.32
CA ALA A 390 11.62 -10.91 -0.85
C ALA A 390 11.72 -10.95 -2.38
N GLU A 391 11.15 -9.95 -3.06
CA GLU A 391 11.11 -9.89 -4.53
C GLU A 391 12.45 -9.49 -5.15
N PHE A 392 13.11 -8.46 -4.61
CA PHE A 392 14.32 -7.88 -5.22
C PHE A 392 15.62 -8.36 -4.59
N GLY A 393 15.57 -8.92 -3.38
CA GLY A 393 16.77 -9.39 -2.68
C GLY A 393 17.88 -8.33 -2.65
N ALA A 394 19.06 -8.69 -3.16
CA ALA A 394 20.24 -7.84 -3.17
C ALA A 394 20.16 -6.62 -4.12
N GLU A 395 19.18 -6.56 -5.03
CA GLU A 395 19.00 -5.42 -5.95
C GLU A 395 18.33 -4.22 -5.28
N MET A 396 17.75 -4.44 -4.10
CA MET A 396 17.10 -3.41 -3.31
C MET A 396 18.12 -2.44 -2.70
N ARG A 397 17.82 -1.14 -2.66
CA ARG A 397 18.65 -0.12 -1.96
C ARG A 397 18.37 -0.14 -0.46
N PRO A 398 19.26 -0.70 0.40
CA PRO A 398 18.96 -0.88 1.82
C PRO A 398 18.86 0.43 2.61
N ALA A 399 19.57 1.46 2.15
CA ALA A 399 19.67 2.76 2.83
C ALA A 399 18.31 3.42 3.06
N VAL A 400 17.30 3.09 2.25
CA VAL A 400 15.94 3.63 2.38
C VAL A 400 15.12 2.88 3.44
N PHE A 401 15.29 1.56 3.53
CA PHE A 401 14.48 0.70 4.40
C PHE A 401 15.05 0.52 5.80
N VAL A 402 16.37 0.47 5.93
CA VAL A 402 17.05 0.22 7.21
C VAL A 402 16.63 1.25 8.28
N PRO A 403 16.69 2.58 8.04
CA PRO A 403 16.29 3.55 9.07
C PRO A 403 14.81 3.45 9.46
N VAL A 404 13.95 2.98 8.55
CA VAL A 404 12.51 2.80 8.79
C VAL A 404 12.28 1.62 9.72
N VAL A 405 12.95 0.49 9.45
CA VAL A 405 12.85 -0.72 10.29
C VAL A 405 13.48 -0.51 11.66
N GLU A 406 14.60 0.20 11.76
CA GLU A 406 15.18 0.57 13.06
C GLU A 406 14.24 1.42 13.92
N ARG A 407 13.54 2.39 13.31
CA ARG A 407 12.51 3.18 14.01
C ARG A 407 11.32 2.31 14.41
N ALA A 408 10.88 1.40 13.55
CA ALA A 408 9.78 0.49 13.82
C ALA A 408 10.12 -0.50 14.96
N ALA A 409 11.37 -0.96 15.05
CA ALA A 409 11.85 -1.79 16.17
C ALA A 409 11.83 -1.06 17.53
N LYS A 410 11.74 0.28 17.52
CA LYS A 410 11.60 1.14 18.71
C LYS A 410 10.18 1.70 18.88
N ASP A 411 9.21 1.20 18.12
CA ASP A 411 7.85 1.74 18.15
C ASP A 411 7.16 1.46 19.50
N ARG A 412 6.23 2.33 19.90
CA ARG A 412 5.49 2.17 21.16
C ARG A 412 4.54 0.98 21.10
N THR A 413 3.98 0.72 19.92
CA THR A 413 3.03 -0.35 19.66
C THR A 413 3.77 -1.66 19.43
N PHE A 414 3.48 -2.70 20.21
CA PHE A 414 4.27 -3.94 20.18
C PHE A 414 4.08 -4.73 18.89
N GLU A 415 2.92 -4.62 18.24
CA GLU A 415 2.60 -5.22 16.95
C GLU A 415 3.56 -4.71 15.87
N VAL A 416 3.85 -3.40 15.88
CA VAL A 416 4.81 -2.78 14.93
C VAL A 416 6.22 -3.31 15.19
N ARG A 417 6.63 -3.47 16.46
CA ARG A 417 7.93 -4.05 16.80
C ARG A 417 8.03 -5.53 16.42
N ARG A 418 6.96 -6.29 16.63
CA ARG A 418 6.84 -7.71 16.26
C ARG A 418 7.02 -7.89 14.74
N ASP A 419 6.32 -7.09 13.94
CA ASP A 419 6.41 -7.16 12.47
C ASP A 419 7.75 -6.61 11.97
N ALA A 420 8.32 -5.60 12.64
CA ALA A 420 9.67 -5.12 12.32
C ALA A 420 10.72 -6.24 12.46
N ALA A 421 10.56 -7.15 13.42
CA ALA A 421 11.42 -8.32 13.56
C ALA A 421 11.32 -9.27 12.35
N ALA A 422 10.13 -9.46 11.80
CA ALA A 422 9.93 -10.27 10.60
C ALA A 422 10.57 -9.64 9.35
N VAL A 423 10.40 -8.33 9.19
CA VAL A 423 11.05 -7.57 8.11
C VAL A 423 12.58 -7.64 8.24
N LEU A 424 13.11 -7.53 9.46
CA LEU A 424 14.55 -7.55 9.72
C LEU A 424 15.22 -8.83 9.19
N GLY A 425 14.58 -9.99 9.37
CA GLY A 425 15.10 -11.26 8.84
C GLY A 425 15.13 -11.35 7.32
N SER A 426 14.18 -10.68 6.67
CA SER A 426 14.11 -10.62 5.20
C SER A 426 15.13 -9.63 4.65
N LEU A 427 15.25 -8.46 5.29
CA LEU A 427 16.28 -7.47 4.98
C LEU A 427 17.69 -8.04 5.17
N ALA A 428 17.95 -8.82 6.22
CA ALA A 428 19.26 -9.42 6.45
C ALA A 428 19.76 -10.25 5.25
N LYS A 429 18.85 -10.89 4.50
CA LYS A 429 19.18 -11.65 3.29
C LYS A 429 19.41 -10.76 2.06
N ALA A 430 18.85 -9.56 2.06
CA ALA A 430 18.88 -8.59 0.97
C ALA A 430 20.02 -7.56 1.09
N VAL A 431 20.64 -7.42 2.26
CA VAL A 431 21.72 -6.44 2.50
C VAL A 431 23.11 -7.06 2.49
N SER A 432 24.15 -6.23 2.38
CA SER A 432 25.53 -6.67 2.55
C SER A 432 25.80 -7.18 3.97
N ASN A 433 26.75 -8.11 4.10
CA ASN A 433 27.13 -8.69 5.37
C ASN A 433 27.54 -7.64 6.43
N ASP A 434 28.24 -6.58 6.00
CA ASP A 434 28.67 -5.50 6.90
C ASP A 434 27.46 -4.71 7.42
N LEU A 435 26.51 -4.35 6.54
CA LEU A 435 25.32 -3.61 6.96
C LEU A 435 24.39 -4.45 7.86
N ALA A 436 24.26 -5.74 7.58
CA ALA A 436 23.51 -6.65 8.43
C ALA A 436 24.11 -6.72 9.85
N MET A 437 25.44 -6.74 9.96
CA MET A 437 26.13 -6.91 11.23
C MET A 437 26.28 -5.61 12.03
N ASP A 438 26.54 -4.51 11.35
CA ASP A 438 26.79 -3.22 12.01
C ASP A 438 25.47 -2.55 12.43
N VAL A 439 24.39 -2.78 11.68
CA VAL A 439 23.12 -2.05 11.86
C VAL A 439 21.97 -2.98 12.23
N LEU A 440 21.67 -4.00 11.42
CA LEU A 440 20.50 -4.86 11.67
C LEU A 440 20.68 -5.72 12.93
N PHE A 441 21.89 -6.19 13.21
CA PHE A 441 22.17 -7.02 14.40
C PHE A 441 21.89 -6.27 15.71
N ALA A 442 22.22 -4.98 15.79
CA ALA A 442 21.91 -4.16 16.96
C ALA A 442 20.39 -4.05 17.21
N SER A 443 19.61 -3.85 16.15
CA SER A 443 18.15 -3.85 16.22
C SER A 443 17.58 -5.21 16.62
N PHE A 444 18.16 -6.30 16.13
CA PHE A 444 17.80 -7.66 16.54
C PHE A 444 18.03 -7.90 18.03
N LEU A 445 19.19 -7.53 18.57
CA LEU A 445 19.48 -7.65 20.01
C LEU A 445 18.50 -6.85 20.86
N GLN A 446 18.09 -5.67 20.39
CA GLN A 446 17.06 -4.88 21.08
C GLN A 446 15.71 -5.63 21.13
N LEU A 447 15.30 -6.25 20.01
CA LEU A 447 14.03 -6.98 19.92
C LEU A 447 14.03 -8.30 20.71
N THR A 448 15.18 -8.96 20.87
CA THR A 448 15.28 -10.16 21.74
C THR A 448 15.24 -9.82 23.22
N GLN A 449 15.48 -8.56 23.59
CA GLN A 449 15.35 -8.03 24.95
C GLN A 449 14.02 -7.29 25.19
N ASP A 450 13.08 -7.35 24.24
CA ASP A 450 11.79 -6.67 24.36
C ASP A 450 11.01 -7.16 25.59
N ALA A 451 10.29 -6.25 26.26
CA ALA A 451 9.44 -6.61 27.39
C ALA A 451 8.32 -7.59 26.99
N VAL A 452 7.82 -7.46 25.75
CA VAL A 452 6.71 -8.26 25.22
C VAL A 452 7.23 -9.57 24.64
N TRP A 453 6.72 -10.69 25.13
CA TRP A 453 7.21 -12.02 24.74
C TRP A 453 6.99 -12.33 23.25
N GLN A 454 5.87 -11.88 22.66
CA GLN A 454 5.58 -12.08 21.23
C GLN A 454 6.63 -11.41 20.33
N VAL A 455 7.17 -10.26 20.75
CA VAL A 455 8.22 -9.57 20.00
C VAL A 455 9.52 -10.39 20.02
N ARG A 456 9.90 -10.89 21.20
CA ARG A 456 11.07 -11.79 21.35
C ARG A 456 10.93 -13.07 20.52
N GLN A 457 9.74 -13.68 20.53
CA GLN A 457 9.45 -14.87 19.73
C GLN A 457 9.56 -14.57 18.23
N SER A 458 8.99 -13.46 17.77
CA SER A 458 9.09 -13.04 16.36
C SER A 458 10.54 -12.83 15.93
N ALA A 459 11.36 -12.18 16.77
CA ALA A 459 12.78 -12.02 16.51
C ALA A 459 13.50 -13.38 16.39
N ALA A 460 13.26 -14.30 17.30
CA ALA A 460 13.87 -15.64 17.24
C ALA A 460 13.42 -16.43 16.00
N ARG A 461 12.14 -16.38 15.63
CA ARG A 461 11.59 -17.18 14.53
C ARG A 461 11.90 -16.61 13.15
N HIS A 462 11.84 -15.28 12.99
CA HIS A 462 11.91 -14.65 11.68
C HIS A 462 13.22 -13.92 11.42
N ALA A 463 13.78 -13.21 12.41
CA ALA A 463 15.02 -12.46 12.23
C ALA A 463 16.27 -13.34 12.27
N LEU A 464 16.35 -14.24 13.26
CA LEU A 464 17.54 -15.06 13.52
C LEU A 464 17.97 -15.91 12.31
N PRO A 465 17.08 -16.60 11.56
CA PRO A 465 17.50 -17.37 10.40
C PRO A 465 18.18 -16.52 9.32
N GLY A 466 17.67 -15.31 9.06
CA GLY A 466 18.27 -14.38 8.09
C GLY A 466 19.67 -13.93 8.51
N LEU A 467 19.83 -13.57 9.79
CA LEU A 467 21.11 -13.14 10.34
C LEU A 467 22.14 -14.27 10.46
N ALA A 468 21.70 -15.49 10.81
CA ALA A 468 22.56 -16.65 10.90
C ALA A 468 23.19 -17.01 9.55
N LEU A 469 22.43 -16.88 8.45
CA LEU A 469 22.94 -17.08 7.09
C LEU A 469 24.06 -16.08 6.76
N VAL A 470 23.89 -14.82 7.13
CA VAL A 470 24.91 -13.77 6.94
C VAL A 470 26.17 -14.07 7.76
N LEU A 471 26.00 -14.49 9.03
CA LEU A 471 27.12 -14.85 9.92
C LEU A 471 27.92 -16.04 9.38
N ALA A 472 27.23 -17.08 8.90
CA ALA A 472 27.86 -18.25 8.29
C ALA A 472 28.63 -17.89 7.00
N ALA A 473 28.12 -16.95 6.21
CA ALA A 473 28.82 -16.46 5.02
C ALA A 473 30.11 -15.68 5.37
N ARG A 474 30.18 -15.03 6.53
CA ARG A 474 31.41 -14.35 6.99
C ARG A 474 32.46 -15.33 7.50
N SER A 475 32.07 -16.36 8.25
CA SER A 475 33.01 -17.33 8.82
C SER A 475 33.66 -18.23 7.78
N SER A 476 33.01 -18.45 6.63
CA SER A 476 33.55 -19.25 5.54
C SER A 476 34.56 -18.51 4.64
N ARG A 477 34.74 -17.19 4.80
CA ARG A 477 35.72 -16.45 4.00
C ARG A 477 37.13 -16.84 4.49
N PRO A 478 37.95 -17.51 3.67
CA PRO A 478 39.31 -17.87 4.09
C PRO A 478 40.06 -16.59 4.48
N PRO A 479 40.85 -16.62 5.56
CA PRO A 479 41.63 -15.47 5.98
C PRO A 479 42.45 -15.02 4.77
N SER A 480 42.24 -13.78 4.31
CA SER A 480 42.92 -13.25 3.13
C SER A 480 44.43 -13.34 3.37
N THR A 481 45.09 -14.27 2.69
CA THR A 481 46.54 -14.51 2.77
C THR A 481 47.38 -13.29 2.42
N SER A 482 46.75 -12.25 1.85
CA SER A 482 47.35 -10.98 1.48
C SER A 482 47.85 -10.11 2.64
N SER A 483 47.43 -10.33 3.90
CA SER A 483 47.98 -9.54 5.03
C SER A 483 49.18 -10.20 5.72
N TYR A 484 49.48 -11.47 5.44
CA TYR A 484 50.60 -12.18 6.08
C TYR A 484 51.92 -12.06 5.31
N VAL A 485 51.89 -11.67 4.03
CA VAL A 485 53.12 -11.55 3.22
C VAL A 485 53.85 -10.22 3.45
N ALA A 486 53.15 -9.15 3.87
CA ALA A 486 53.75 -7.83 4.05
C ALA A 486 54.61 -7.68 5.32
N ASP A 487 54.43 -8.54 6.32
CA ASP A 487 55.17 -8.47 7.59
C ASP A 487 56.35 -9.46 7.68
N TYR A 488 56.57 -10.30 6.65
CA TYR A 488 57.74 -11.20 6.58
C TYR A 488 58.88 -10.65 5.70
N GLU A 489 58.69 -9.51 5.02
CA GLU A 489 59.72 -8.84 4.19
C GLU A 489 60.30 -7.56 4.83
N ARG A 490 60.15 -7.37 6.15
CA ARG A 490 60.91 -6.39 6.95
C ARG A 490 61.65 -7.08 8.07
#